data_AF-A0A9E3E9V4-F1
#
_entry.id   AF-A0A9E3E9V4-F1
#
_cell.length_a   1.000
_cell.length_b   1.000
_cell.length_c   1.000
_cell.angle_alpha   90.00
_cell.angle_beta   90.00
_cell.angle_gamma   90.00
#
_symmetry.space_group_name_H-M   'P 1'
#
loop_
_entity.id
_entity.type
_entity.pdbx_description
1 polymer ?
#
loop_
_entity_poly.entity_id
_entity_poly.type
_entity_poly.pdbx_seq_one_letter_code
_entity_poly.pdbx_strand_id
1 'polypeptide(L)'
;MKSKTKVALAVLAAFALGGAMVEGLHAQAKSKQIYVVAQISVKDSDNYMKDYAPKAQALIKKSGGKIVAASSSPTVVEGKSLGSRVTVQLWPSMEEYKKYRSSTEFKQVRAIGEKYAQFNALAVEAME
;
A
#
# COMPACT_ATOMS: atom_id res chain seq x y z
N MET A 1 38.60 -26.53 32.89
CA MET A 1 38.25 -26.20 31.48
C MET A 1 36.80 -26.57 31.09
N LYS A 2 36.16 -27.59 31.68
CA LYS A 2 34.83 -28.08 31.26
C LYS A 2 33.63 -27.16 31.55
N SER A 3 33.68 -26.27 32.55
CA SER A 3 32.53 -25.40 32.88
C SER A 3 32.40 -24.19 31.95
N LYS A 4 33.52 -23.59 31.53
CA LYS A 4 33.53 -22.42 30.62
C LYS A 4 32.93 -22.75 29.25
N THR A 5 33.19 -23.95 28.73
CA THR A 5 32.60 -24.42 27.46
C THR A 5 31.10 -24.63 27.56
N LYS A 6 30.60 -25.15 28.70
CA LYS A 6 29.15 -25.33 28.94
C LYS A 6 28.42 -23.98 29.02
N VAL A 7 29.03 -22.98 29.65
CA VAL A 7 28.48 -21.62 29.73
C VAL A 7 28.46 -20.96 28.34
N ALA A 8 29.53 -21.07 27.57
CA ALA A 8 29.57 -20.52 26.21
C ALA A 8 28.52 -21.16 25.28
N LEU A 9 28.32 -22.48 25.38
CA LEU A 9 27.29 -23.18 24.62
C LEU A 9 25.87 -22.74 25.00
N ALA A 10 25.62 -22.53 26.30
CA ALA A 10 24.33 -22.06 26.80
C ALA A 10 24.02 -20.63 26.32
N VAL A 11 25.01 -19.75 26.31
CA VAL A 11 24.86 -18.37 25.79
C VAL A 11 24.54 -18.39 24.30
N LEU A 12 25.26 -19.19 23.49
CA LEU A 12 24.98 -19.32 22.05
C LEU A 12 23.58 -19.87 21.76
N ALA A 13 23.12 -20.87 22.52
CA ALA A 13 21.77 -21.40 22.38
C ALA A 13 20.71 -20.36 22.72
N ALA A 14 20.93 -19.54 23.76
CA ALA A 14 20.02 -18.45 24.12
C ALA A 14 19.93 -17.36 23.05
N PHE A 15 21.05 -16.98 22.42
CA PHE A 15 21.05 -16.03 21.31
C PHE A 15 20.35 -16.57 20.06
N ALA A 16 20.54 -17.85 19.73
CA ALA A 16 19.87 -18.48 18.60
C ALA A 16 18.34 -18.54 18.79
N LEU A 17 17.89 -18.92 19.99
CA LEU A 17 16.46 -18.93 20.35
C LEU A 17 15.86 -17.51 20.36
N GLY A 18 16.61 -16.52 20.85
CA GLY A 18 16.20 -15.12 20.83
C GLY A 18 16.03 -14.58 19.41
N GLY A 19 16.97 -14.88 18.49
CA GLY A 19 16.87 -14.48 17.08
C GLY A 19 15.66 -15.08 16.36
N ALA A 20 15.44 -16.39 16.52
CA ALA A 20 14.30 -17.08 15.92
C ALA A 20 12.93 -16.58 16.44
N MET A 21 12.87 -16.18 17.72
CA MET A 21 11.65 -15.63 18.32
C MET A 21 11.32 -14.23 17.78
N VAL A 22 12.33 -13.39 17.49
CA VAL A 22 12.13 -12.05 16.89
C VAL A 22 11.63 -12.17 15.45
N GLU A 23 12.21 -13.07 14.65
CA GLU A 23 11.74 -13.34 13.27
C GLU A 23 10.33 -13.95 13.26
N GLY A 24 10.03 -14.85 14.21
CA GLY A 24 8.71 -15.43 14.41
C GLY A 24 7.65 -14.40 14.79
N LEU A 25 7.98 -13.42 15.64
CA LEU A 25 7.08 -12.31 16.00
C LEU A 25 6.79 -11.40 14.80
N HIS A 26 7.80 -11.11 13.97
CA HIS A 26 7.62 -10.37 12.72
C HIS A 26 6.71 -11.12 11.73
N ALA A 27 6.79 -12.45 11.66
CA ALA A 27 5.93 -13.27 10.81
C ALA A 27 4.50 -13.45 11.36
N GLN A 28 4.32 -13.39 12.69
CA GLN A 28 3.02 -13.61 13.34
C GLN A 28 2.10 -12.37 13.30
N ALA A 29 2.65 -11.16 13.10
CA ALA A 29 1.86 -10.00 12.71
C ALA A 29 1.48 -10.10 11.22
N LYS A 30 0.54 -10.99 10.88
CA LYS A 30 -0.06 -11.03 9.54
C LYS A 30 -0.46 -9.61 9.17
N SER A 31 0.24 -9.03 8.20
CA SER A 31 0.00 -7.65 7.83
C SER A 31 -1.42 -7.57 7.25
N LYS A 32 -2.31 -6.87 7.95
CA LYS A 32 -3.70 -6.76 7.52
C LYS A 32 -3.76 -6.16 6.12
N GLN A 33 -4.65 -6.70 5.30
CA GLN A 33 -4.99 -6.08 4.02
C GLN A 33 -5.52 -4.67 4.28
N ILE A 34 -5.30 -3.78 3.32
CA ILE A 34 -5.80 -2.42 3.41
C ILE A 34 -6.60 -2.06 2.16
N TYR A 35 -7.61 -1.23 2.37
CA TYR A 35 -8.30 -0.51 1.31
C TYR A 35 -7.75 0.90 1.21
N VAL A 36 -7.19 1.24 0.06
CA VAL A 36 -6.82 2.61 -0.28
C VAL A 36 -7.98 3.25 -1.04
N VAL A 37 -8.60 4.24 -0.41
CA VAL A 37 -9.66 5.05 -1.02
C VAL A 37 -9.00 6.31 -1.58
N ALA A 38 -8.93 6.41 -2.90
CA ALA A 38 -8.44 7.59 -3.59
C ALA A 38 -9.61 8.43 -4.08
N GLN A 39 -9.67 9.69 -3.62
CA GLN A 39 -10.61 10.71 -4.08
C GLN A 39 -9.84 11.70 -4.94
N ILE A 40 -10.26 11.86 -6.18
CA ILE A 40 -9.47 12.49 -7.24
C ILE A 40 -10.29 13.61 -7.84
N SER A 41 -9.82 14.84 -7.70
CA SER A 41 -10.39 16.01 -8.35
C SER A 41 -9.79 16.16 -9.73
N VAL A 42 -10.45 15.56 -10.72
CA VAL A 42 -10.05 15.60 -12.12
C VAL A 42 -10.54 16.91 -12.75
N LYS A 43 -9.62 17.73 -13.25
CA LYS A 43 -9.91 19.01 -13.94
C LYS A 43 -9.95 18.85 -15.47
N ASP A 44 -9.30 17.82 -16.00
CA ASP A 44 -9.28 17.48 -17.43
C ASP A 44 -9.52 15.98 -17.57
N SER A 45 -10.78 15.60 -17.78
CA SER A 45 -11.20 14.19 -17.77
C SER A 45 -10.62 13.41 -18.94
N ASP A 46 -10.60 14.01 -20.13
CA ASP A 46 -10.22 13.29 -21.35
C ASP A 46 -8.74 12.93 -21.33
N ASN A 47 -7.86 13.89 -21.03
CA ASN A 47 -6.44 13.62 -20.94
C ASN A 47 -6.09 12.77 -19.71
N TYR A 48 -6.82 12.92 -18.60
CA TYR A 48 -6.65 12.02 -17.44
C TYR A 48 -6.94 10.56 -17.81
N MET A 49 -8.04 10.31 -18.51
CA MET A 49 -8.48 8.95 -18.87
C MET A 49 -7.62 8.34 -19.97
N LYS A 50 -7.08 9.16 -20.87
CA LYS A 50 -6.19 8.71 -21.96
C LYS A 50 -4.75 8.48 -21.48
N ASP A 51 -4.17 9.46 -20.78
CA ASP A 51 -2.72 9.49 -20.54
C ASP A 51 -2.31 8.93 -19.18
N TYR A 52 -3.15 9.10 -18.15
CA TYR A 52 -2.79 8.75 -16.77
C TYR A 52 -3.47 7.46 -16.29
N ALA A 53 -4.80 7.37 -16.39
CA ALA A 53 -5.55 6.29 -15.76
C ALA A 53 -5.08 4.88 -16.17
N PRO A 54 -4.83 4.57 -17.46
CA PRO A 54 -4.38 3.23 -17.86
C PRO A 54 -3.00 2.89 -17.30
N LYS A 55 -2.07 3.87 -17.26
CA LYS A 55 -0.73 3.69 -16.69
C LYS A 55 -0.78 3.45 -15.19
N ALA A 56 -1.60 4.23 -14.47
CA ALA A 56 -1.80 4.06 -13.03
C ALA A 56 -2.41 2.70 -12.71
N GLN A 57 -3.45 2.28 -13.44
CA GLN A 57 -4.09 0.97 -13.26
C GLN A 57 -3.13 -0.19 -13.51
N ALA A 58 -2.37 -0.13 -14.61
CA ALA A 58 -1.38 -1.15 -14.94
C ALA A 58 -0.29 -1.25 -13.85
N LEU A 59 0.20 -0.11 -13.35
CA LEU A 59 1.21 -0.09 -12.30
C LEU A 59 0.67 -0.62 -10.98
N ILE A 60 -0.54 -0.22 -10.55
CA ILE A 60 -1.19 -0.75 -9.34
C ILE A 60 -1.27 -2.28 -9.41
N LYS A 61 -1.75 -2.82 -10.54
CA LYS A 61 -1.84 -4.27 -10.76
C LYS A 61 -0.47 -4.95 -10.71
N LYS A 62 0.53 -4.37 -11.40
CA LYS A 62 1.92 -4.87 -11.40
C LYS A 62 2.51 -4.90 -9.98
N SER A 63 2.18 -3.92 -9.15
CA SER A 63 2.65 -3.81 -7.77
C SER A 63 1.85 -4.62 -6.75
N GLY A 64 0.91 -5.46 -7.19
CA GLY A 64 0.14 -6.34 -6.30
C GLY A 64 -1.14 -5.73 -5.72
N GLY A 65 -1.44 -4.48 -6.04
CA GLY A 65 -2.72 -3.85 -5.72
C GLY A 65 -3.83 -4.28 -6.69
N LYS A 66 -5.08 -4.24 -6.23
CA LYS A 66 -6.27 -4.54 -7.03
C LYS A 66 -7.27 -3.39 -6.93
N ILE A 67 -7.74 -2.86 -8.05
CA ILE A 67 -8.85 -1.90 -8.04
C ILE A 67 -10.15 -2.70 -7.93
N VAL A 68 -10.86 -2.55 -6.82
CA VAL A 68 -12.08 -3.29 -6.51
C VAL A 68 -13.36 -2.47 -6.73
N ALA A 69 -13.23 -1.14 -6.75
CA ALA A 69 -14.30 -0.23 -7.15
C ALA A 69 -13.72 1.03 -7.79
N ALA A 70 -14.42 1.60 -8.76
CA ALA A 70 -14.08 2.90 -9.34
C ALA A 70 -15.32 3.58 -9.92
N SER A 71 -15.43 4.89 -9.76
CA SER A 71 -16.47 5.71 -10.39
C SER A 71 -15.91 7.08 -10.79
N SER A 72 -16.23 7.53 -12.00
CA SER A 72 -15.95 8.90 -12.48
C SER A 72 -17.09 9.89 -12.16
N SER A 73 -18.13 9.42 -11.47
CA SER A 73 -19.29 10.21 -11.06
C SER A 73 -19.92 9.56 -9.82
N PRO A 74 -19.20 9.54 -8.67
CA PRO A 74 -19.73 8.92 -7.45
C PRO A 74 -20.94 9.69 -6.94
N THR A 75 -21.99 8.97 -6.54
CA THR A 75 -23.14 9.57 -5.86
C THR A 75 -22.77 9.90 -4.42
N VAL A 76 -22.85 11.19 -4.07
CA VAL A 76 -22.70 11.65 -2.68
C VAL A 76 -24.06 11.49 -2.00
N VAL A 77 -24.13 10.61 -1.01
CA VAL A 77 -25.35 10.42 -0.20
C VAL A 77 -25.43 11.46 0.91
N GLU A 78 -24.30 11.80 1.53
CA GLU A 78 -24.19 12.80 2.60
C GLU A 78 -22.82 13.50 2.54
N GLY A 79 -22.76 14.76 2.99
CA GLY A 79 -21.54 15.55 3.08
C GLY A 79 -21.09 16.14 1.74
N LYS A 80 -19.78 16.40 1.62
CA LYS A 80 -19.17 16.99 0.42
C LYS A 80 -18.18 16.03 -0.21
N SER A 81 -18.30 15.79 -1.51
CA SER A 81 -17.29 15.02 -2.25
C SER A 81 -15.95 15.76 -2.25
N LEU A 82 -14.85 15.02 -2.04
CA LEU A 82 -13.48 15.55 -2.20
C LEU A 82 -12.90 15.31 -3.60
N GLY A 83 -13.70 14.81 -4.55
CA GLY A 83 -13.25 14.59 -5.92
C GLY A 83 -14.37 14.22 -6.91
N SER A 84 -14.10 14.41 -8.20
CA SER A 84 -14.98 13.97 -9.29
C SER A 84 -14.83 12.48 -9.59
N ARG A 85 -13.73 11.85 -9.17
CA ARG A 85 -13.48 10.42 -9.34
C ARG A 85 -13.09 9.77 -8.02
N VAL A 86 -13.60 8.56 -7.76
CA VAL A 86 -13.22 7.74 -6.60
C VAL A 86 -12.74 6.37 -7.08
N THR A 87 -11.67 5.85 -6.46
CA THR A 87 -11.23 4.46 -6.63
C THR A 87 -10.97 3.82 -5.27
N VAL A 88 -11.36 2.57 -5.11
CA VAL A 88 -11.01 1.73 -3.97
C VAL A 88 -10.04 0.65 -4.42
N GLN A 89 -8.90 0.56 -3.76
CA GLN A 89 -7.83 -0.37 -4.08
C GLN A 89 -7.58 -1.30 -2.89
N LEU A 90 -7.60 -2.61 -3.11
CA LEU A 90 -7.18 -3.60 -2.13
C LEU A 90 -5.67 -3.86 -2.27
N TRP A 91 -4.95 -3.79 -1.15
CA TRP A 91 -3.53 -4.08 -1.08
C TRP A 91 -3.23 -5.17 -0.04
N PRO A 92 -2.19 -5.99 -0.25
CA PRO A 92 -1.81 -7.04 0.70
C PRO A 92 -1.49 -6.50 2.10
N SER A 93 -0.85 -5.33 2.17
CA SER A 93 -0.49 -4.68 3.42
C SER A 93 -0.15 -3.19 3.22
N MET A 94 -0.07 -2.45 4.32
CA MET A 94 0.44 -1.07 4.31
C MET A 94 1.91 -0.99 3.91
N GLU A 95 2.71 -2.03 4.16
CA GLU A 95 4.11 -2.09 3.75
C GLU A 95 4.26 -2.19 2.23
N GLU A 96 3.51 -3.08 1.59
CA GLU A 96 3.49 -3.21 0.13
C GLU A 96 3.00 -1.93 -0.55
N TYR A 97 1.97 -1.28 0.03
CA TYR A 97 1.51 0.01 -0.48
C TYR A 97 2.57 1.11 -0.32
N LYS A 98 3.32 1.16 0.79
CA LYS A 98 4.43 2.11 0.98
C LYS A 98 5.54 1.88 -0.05
N LYS A 99 5.91 0.62 -0.31
CA LYS A 99 6.90 0.23 -1.33
C LYS A 99 6.46 0.66 -2.73
N TYR A 100 5.19 0.45 -3.06
CA TYR A 100 4.60 0.98 -4.29
C TYR A 100 4.72 2.51 -4.35
N ARG A 101 4.33 3.23 -3.30
CA ARG A 101 4.32 4.71 -3.27
C ARG A 101 5.71 5.34 -3.29
N SER A 102 6.74 4.64 -2.83
CA SER A 102 8.13 5.12 -2.86
C SER A 102 8.85 4.84 -4.18
N SER A 103 8.32 3.94 -5.02
CA SER A 103 8.91 3.53 -6.29
C SER A 103 9.11 4.68 -7.29
N THR A 104 10.14 4.55 -8.12
CA THR A 104 10.43 5.51 -9.20
C THR A 104 9.30 5.56 -10.22
N GLU A 105 8.75 4.40 -10.58
CA GLU A 105 7.65 4.26 -11.52
C GLU A 105 6.39 4.95 -11.01
N PHE A 106 6.08 4.85 -9.71
CA PHE A 106 4.96 5.59 -9.13
C PHE A 106 5.14 7.10 -9.29
N LYS A 107 6.33 7.62 -8.96
CA LYS A 107 6.62 9.07 -9.08
C LYS A 107 6.47 9.55 -10.52
N GLN A 108 6.99 8.79 -11.49
CA GLN A 108 6.86 9.10 -12.91
C GLN A 108 5.40 9.10 -13.38
N VAL A 109 4.64 8.06 -13.05
CA VAL A 109 3.22 7.97 -13.41
C VAL A 109 2.41 9.06 -12.72
N ARG A 110 2.67 9.34 -11.43
CA ARG A 110 2.00 10.38 -10.66
C ARG A 110 2.22 11.77 -11.25
N ALA A 111 3.43 12.10 -11.70
CA ALA A 111 3.73 13.37 -12.35
C ALA A 111 2.89 13.61 -13.62
N ILE A 112 2.50 12.55 -14.35
CA ILE A 112 1.56 12.67 -15.47
C ILE A 112 0.17 13.05 -14.94
N GLY A 113 -0.30 12.37 -13.90
CA GLY A 113 -1.63 12.59 -13.33
C GLY A 113 -1.81 13.98 -12.72
N GLU A 114 -0.77 14.54 -12.11
CA GLU A 114 -0.80 15.86 -11.47
C GLU A 114 -1.03 17.01 -12.47
N LYS A 115 -0.77 16.77 -13.77
CA LYS A 115 -1.14 17.70 -14.83
C LYS A 115 -2.65 17.86 -14.97
N TYR A 116 -3.41 16.81 -14.68
CA TYR A 116 -4.84 16.70 -14.98
C TYR A 116 -5.75 16.58 -13.74
N ALA A 117 -5.18 16.34 -12.56
CA ALA A 117 -5.95 16.10 -11.34
C ALA A 117 -5.19 16.43 -10.05
N GLN A 118 -5.95 16.67 -8.99
CA GLN A 118 -5.45 16.64 -7.61
C GLN A 118 -5.88 15.34 -6.94
N PHE A 119 -5.01 14.77 -6.09
CA PHE A 119 -5.21 13.45 -5.52
C PHE A 119 -5.24 13.50 -4.00
N ASN A 120 -6.33 13.03 -3.43
CA ASN A 120 -6.44 12.71 -2.01
C ASN A 120 -6.53 11.18 -1.87
N ALA A 121 -5.86 10.62 -0.87
CA ALA A 121 -5.96 9.20 -0.60
C ALA A 121 -5.84 8.92 0.89
N LEU A 122 -6.65 7.99 1.37
CA LEU A 122 -6.58 7.45 2.71
C LEU A 122 -6.46 5.93 2.63
N ALA A 123 -5.74 5.33 3.57
CA ALA A 123 -5.65 3.89 3.74
C ALA A 123 -6.49 3.50 4.95
N VAL A 124 -7.32 2.47 4.79
CA VAL A 124 -8.18 1.90 5.83
C VAL A 124 -7.81 0.43 5.98
N GLU A 125 -7.65 -0.05 7.20
CA GLU A 125 -7.45 -1.48 7.45
C GLU A 125 -8.71 -2.26 7.08
N ALA A 126 -8.54 -3.42 6.46
CA ALA A 126 -9.62 -4.37 6.29
C ALA A 126 -10.02 -4.91 7.67
N MET A 127 -11.32 -4.99 7.91
CA MET A 127 -11.87 -5.76 9.02
C MET A 127 -11.89 -7.25 8.64
N GLU A 128 -11.85 -8.11 9.65
CA GLU A 128 -11.98 -9.56 9.51
C GLU A 128 -13.43 -9.98 9.24
#